data_AF-A0A504CDM7-F1
#
_entry.id   AF-A0A504CDM7-F1
#
_cell.length_a   1.000
_cell.length_b   1.000
_cell.length_c   1.000
_cell.angle_alpha   90.00
_cell.angle_beta   90.00
_cell.angle_gamma   90.00
#
_symmetry.space_group_name_H-M   'P 1'
#
loop_
_entity.id
_entity.type
_entity.pdbx_description
1 polymer ?
#
loop_
_entity_poly.entity_id
_entity_poly.type
_entity_poly.pdbx_seq_one_letter_code
_entity_poly.pdbx_strand_id
1 'polypeptide(L)'
;MSVGAALEQLLRLIYRRAMKLSVLPEDERDPHYDLIRLSCCAAAEHIGQSPDQAAITANDMVEFVRALVGIIEVGCGPDHGRSADQPSPVQRPGGQESGTTRV
;
A
#
# COMPACT_ATOMS: atom_id res chain seq x y z
N MET A 1 -7.63 25.90 -1.34
CA MET A 1 -7.44 24.45 -1.11
C MET A 1 -8.55 23.97 -0.19
N SER A 2 -9.26 22.88 -0.51
CA SER A 2 -10.21 22.31 0.45
C SER A 2 -9.46 21.47 1.48
N VAL A 3 -10.04 21.35 2.68
CA VAL A 3 -9.48 20.50 3.75
C VAL A 3 -9.34 19.04 3.27
N GLY A 4 -10.32 18.54 2.50
CA GLY A 4 -10.28 17.19 1.93
C GLY A 4 -9.11 16.98 0.97
N ALA A 5 -8.80 17.95 0.11
CA ALA A 5 -7.67 17.84 -0.82
C ALA A 5 -6.32 17.86 -0.09
N ALA A 6 -6.19 18.64 0.99
CA ALA A 6 -4.98 18.65 1.81
C ALA A 6 -4.78 17.31 2.53
N LEU A 7 -5.86 16.74 3.09
CA LEU A 7 -5.82 15.44 3.74
C LEU A 7 -5.45 14.32 2.76
N GLU A 8 -6.02 14.33 1.55
CA GLU A 8 -5.68 13.34 0.51
C GLU A 8 -4.19 13.39 0.15
N GLN A 9 -3.63 14.60 -0.01
CA GLN A 9 -2.20 14.75 -0.29
C GLN A 9 -1.34 14.24 0.86
N LEU A 10 -1.72 14.53 2.11
CA LEU A 10 -1.02 14.04 3.29
C LEU A 10 -1.03 12.50 3.35
N LEU A 11 -2.20 11.89 3.17
CA LEU A 11 -2.34 10.43 3.12
C LEU A 11 -1.51 9.81 1.99
N ARG A 12 -1.49 10.44 0.80
CA ARG A 12 -0.72 9.96 -0.35
C ARG A 12 0.79 10.00 -0.10
N LEU A 13 1.27 11.02 0.60
CA LEU A 13 2.68 11.13 0.98
C LEU A 13 3.06 10.04 1.98
N ILE A 14 2.22 9.81 3.00
CA ILE A 14 2.45 8.76 4.01
C ILE A 14 2.44 7.39 3.36
N TYR A 15 1.44 7.10 2.52
CA TYR A 15 1.34 5.82 1.80
C TYR A 15 2.57 5.55 0.92
N ARG A 16 3.03 6.54 0.15
CA ARG A 16 4.26 6.40 -0.66
C ARG A 16 5.48 6.11 0.19
N ARG A 17 5.56 6.65 1.40
CA ARG A 17 6.65 6.37 2.32
C ARG A 17 6.54 4.95 2.89
N ALA A 18 5.36 4.53 3.31
CA ALA A 18 5.12 3.17 3.79
C ALA A 18 5.46 2.11 2.71
N MET A 19 5.07 2.34 1.45
CA MET A 19 5.46 1.49 0.31
C MET A 19 6.98 1.34 0.14
N LYS A 20 7.75 2.38 0.44
CA LYS A 20 9.22 2.29 0.39
C LYS A 20 9.81 1.56 1.59
N LEU A 21 9.14 1.59 2.74
CA LEU A 21 9.59 0.89 3.94
C LEU A 21 9.23 -0.60 3.88
N SER A 22 8.09 -0.95 3.30
CA SER A 22 7.62 -2.34 3.17
C SER A 22 8.52 -3.22 2.30
N VAL A 23 9.40 -2.62 1.49
CA VAL A 23 10.39 -3.38 0.68
C VAL A 23 11.71 -3.60 1.42
N LEU A 24 11.94 -2.94 2.56
CA LEU A 24 13.13 -3.13 3.38
C LEU A 24 12.93 -4.31 4.33
N PRO A 25 13.98 -5.05 4.71
CA PRO A 25 13.95 -5.99 5.83
C PRO A 25 13.47 -5.32 7.12
N GLU A 26 12.77 -6.05 7.99
CA GLU A 26 12.18 -5.50 9.22
C GLU A 26 13.24 -4.85 10.13
N ASP A 27 14.41 -5.47 10.27
CA ASP A 27 15.54 -5.02 11.06
C ASP A 27 16.21 -3.73 10.53
N GLU A 28 15.99 -3.40 9.26
CA GLU A 28 16.50 -2.18 8.64
C GLU A 28 15.53 -0.99 8.75
N ARG A 29 14.30 -1.19 9.21
CA ARG A 29 13.26 -0.15 9.23
C ARG A 29 13.34 0.80 10.42
N ASP A 30 13.87 0.34 11.56
CA ASP A 30 13.88 1.11 12.81
C ASP A 30 14.51 2.51 12.70
N PRO A 31 15.67 2.69 12.05
CA PRO A 31 16.23 4.02 11.81
C PRO A 31 15.30 4.95 11.02
N HIS A 32 14.49 4.39 10.11
CA HIS A 32 13.53 5.18 9.36
C HIS A 32 12.34 5.62 10.22
N TYR A 33 11.87 4.74 11.13
CA TYR A 33 10.83 5.07 12.12
C TYR A 33 11.28 6.18 13.06
N ASP A 34 12.51 6.14 13.53
CA ASP A 34 13.09 7.22 14.35
C ASP A 34 13.15 8.55 13.60
N LEU A 35 13.53 8.55 12.33
CA LEU A 35 13.50 9.76 11.51
C LEU A 35 12.07 10.31 11.32
N ILE A 36 11.05 9.44 11.22
CA ILE A 36 9.64 9.89 11.21
C ILE A 36 9.32 10.59 12.52
N ARG A 37 9.64 9.93 13.64
CA ARG A 37 9.37 10.44 14.99
C ARG A 37 9.98 11.82 15.20
N LEU A 38 11.28 11.98 14.93
CA LEU A 38 11.99 13.25 15.06
C LEU A 38 11.37 14.35 14.18
N SER A 39 11.06 14.02 12.93
CA SER A 39 10.45 14.98 12.00
C SER A 39 9.05 15.40 12.45
N CYS A 40 8.25 14.45 12.96
CA CYS A 40 6.92 14.71 13.46
C CYS A 40 6.94 15.51 14.77
N CYS A 41 7.87 15.25 15.69
CA CYS A 41 8.04 16.09 16.89
C CYS A 41 8.31 17.55 16.48
N ALA A 42 9.32 17.77 15.64
CA ALA A 42 9.69 19.12 15.19
C ALA A 42 8.52 19.81 14.47
N ALA A 43 7.80 19.10 13.60
CA ALA A 43 6.65 19.65 12.91
C ALA A 43 5.49 19.98 13.86
N ALA A 44 5.21 19.11 14.84
CA ALA A 44 4.15 19.30 15.82
C ALA A 44 4.44 20.49 16.75
N GLU A 45 5.68 20.65 17.21
CA GLU A 45 6.12 21.83 17.97
C GLU A 45 6.00 23.11 17.14
N HIS A 46 6.41 23.08 15.86
CA HIS A 46 6.30 24.23 14.96
C HIS A 46 4.86 24.69 14.73
N ILE A 47 3.87 23.80 14.83
CA ILE A 47 2.44 24.17 14.74
C ILE A 47 1.82 24.49 16.11
N GLY A 48 2.63 24.59 17.17
CA GLY A 48 2.24 25.10 18.48
C GLY A 48 1.90 24.04 19.52
N GLN A 49 2.19 22.76 19.28
CA GLN A 49 2.06 21.74 20.34
C GLN A 49 3.17 21.89 21.38
N SER A 50 2.89 21.54 22.63
CA SER A 50 3.94 21.41 23.66
C SER A 50 4.84 20.21 23.35
N PRO A 51 6.08 20.15 23.87
CA PRO A 51 6.98 19.02 23.64
C PRO A 51 6.36 17.66 23.98
N ASP A 52 5.61 17.58 25.08
CA ASP A 52 4.94 16.34 25.48
C ASP A 52 3.85 15.92 24.48
N GLN A 53 3.04 16.87 24.00
CA GLN A 53 2.01 16.60 23.00
C GLN A 53 2.60 16.27 21.62
N ALA A 54 3.70 16.93 21.26
CA ALA A 54 4.44 16.66 20.04
C ALA A 54 5.04 15.25 20.05
N ALA A 55 5.56 14.80 21.20
CA ALA A 55 6.05 13.43 21.36
C ALA A 55 4.93 12.40 21.23
N ILE A 56 3.74 12.64 21.81
CA ILE A 56 2.57 11.77 21.65
C ILE A 56 2.17 11.71 20.17
N THR A 57 1.98 12.87 19.52
CA THR A 57 1.63 12.95 18.09
C THR A 57 2.64 12.21 17.22
N ALA A 58 3.94 12.38 17.49
CA ALA A 58 4.97 11.70 16.72
C ALA A 58 4.94 10.18 16.89
N ASN A 59 4.69 9.68 18.09
CA ASN A 59 4.54 8.25 18.35
C ASN A 59 3.32 7.68 17.60
N ASP A 60 2.18 8.36 17.66
CA ASP A 60 0.97 7.95 16.93
C ASP A 60 1.22 7.90 15.41
N MET A 61 1.95 8.88 14.87
CA MET A 61 2.33 8.90 13.46
C MET A 61 3.26 7.75 13.08
N VAL A 62 4.19 7.35 13.96
CA VAL A 62 5.06 6.19 13.73
C VAL A 62 4.25 4.90 13.72
N GLU A 63 3.38 4.70 14.70
CA GLU A 63 2.51 3.52 14.79
C GLU A 63 1.56 3.43 13.59
N PHE A 64 1.02 4.57 13.13
CA PHE A 64 0.24 4.62 11.91
C PHE A 64 1.03 4.15 10.68
N VAL A 65 2.29 4.59 10.53
CA VAL A 65 3.14 4.16 9.41
C VAL A 65 3.50 2.68 9.53
N ARG A 66 3.79 2.18 10.74
CA ARG A 66 4.05 0.74 11.00
C ARG A 66 2.86 -0.12 10.61
N ALA A 67 1.67 0.24 11.05
CA ALA A 67 0.44 -0.45 10.68
C ALA A 67 0.22 -0.45 9.16
N LEU A 68 0.47 0.68 8.49
CA LEU A 68 0.33 0.79 7.04
C LEU A 68 1.33 -0.09 6.28
N VAL A 69 2.58 -0.18 6.76
CA VAL A 69 3.59 -1.10 6.22
C VAL A 69 3.11 -2.54 6.35
N GLY A 70 2.63 -2.96 7.54
CA GLY A 70 2.10 -4.31 7.74
C GLY A 70 0.92 -4.64 6.82
N ILE A 71 0.02 -3.68 6.59
CA ILE A 71 -1.09 -3.85 5.62
C ILE A 71 -0.55 -4.06 4.20
N ILE A 72 0.43 -3.26 3.77
CA ILE A 72 1.04 -3.38 2.44
C ILE A 72 1.72 -4.74 2.29
N GLU A 73 2.44 -5.21 3.30
CA GLU A 73 3.11 -6.51 3.27
C GLU A 73 2.13 -7.67 3.14
N VAL A 74 1.04 -7.65 3.93
CA VAL A 74 -0.03 -8.64 3.83
C VAL A 74 -0.69 -8.59 2.46
N GLY A 75 -0.92 -7.39 1.93
CA GLY A 75 -1.48 -7.19 0.60
C GLY A 75 -0.56 -7.66 -0.53
N CYS A 76 0.76 -7.54 -0.38
CA CYS A 76 1.75 -7.87 -1.41
C CYS A 76 2.25 -9.33 -1.40
N GLY A 77 1.58 -10.24 -0.69
CA GLY A 77 1.84 -11.68 -0.77
C GLY A 77 1.72 -12.25 -2.20
N PRO A 78 2.23 -13.47 -2.47
CA PRO A 78 2.47 -14.00 -3.83
C PRO A 78 1.22 -14.16 -4.73
N ASP A 79 0.02 -13.83 -4.25
CA ASP A 79 -1.24 -13.92 -5.00
C ASP A 79 -1.51 -12.75 -5.95
N HIS A 80 -0.60 -11.78 -6.09
CA HIS A 80 -0.67 -10.80 -7.19
C HIS A 80 -0.39 -11.42 -8.58
N GLY A 81 -0.14 -12.73 -8.65
CA GLY A 81 -0.04 -13.51 -9.89
C GLY A 81 -1.36 -14.09 -10.43
N ARG A 82 -2.52 -13.83 -9.81
CA ARG A 82 -3.80 -14.38 -10.30
C ARG A 82 -4.89 -13.33 -10.50
N SER A 83 -4.61 -12.38 -11.40
CA SER A 83 -5.69 -11.89 -12.26
C SER A 83 -6.04 -13.01 -13.24
N ALA A 84 -6.76 -14.02 -12.76
CA ALA A 84 -7.40 -15.05 -13.59
C ALA A 84 -8.68 -14.50 -14.21
N ASP A 85 -8.58 -13.36 -14.88
CA ASP A 85 -9.64 -12.79 -15.71
C ASP A 85 -9.28 -12.88 -17.19
N GLN A 86 -8.72 -14.04 -17.58
CA GLN A 86 -8.73 -14.47 -18.97
C GLN A 86 -9.72 -15.63 -19.07
N PRO A 87 -10.86 -15.46 -19.77
CA PRO A 87 -11.80 -16.54 -19.95
C PRO A 87 -11.11 -17.66 -20.73
N SER A 88 -11.05 -18.85 -20.12
CA SER A 88 -10.66 -20.09 -20.79
C SER A 88 -11.39 -20.20 -22.12
N PRO A 89 -10.70 -20.46 -23.25
CA PRO A 89 -11.40 -20.77 -24.49
C PRO A 89 -12.14 -22.09 -24.27
N VAL A 90 -13.46 -21.98 -24.18
CA VAL A 90 -14.40 -23.11 -24.15
C VAL A 90 -14.05 -24.02 -25.33
N GLN A 91 -13.48 -25.18 -25.05
CA GLN A 91 -13.47 -26.29 -25.99
C GLN A 91 -14.93 -26.70 -26.18
N ARG A 92 -15.52 -26.32 -27.32
CA ARG A 92 -16.80 -26.87 -27.76
C ARG A 92 -16.54 -28.24 -28.40
N PRO A 93 -17.15 -29.33 -27.90
CA PRO A 93 -17.30 -30.54 -28.70
C PRO A 93 -18.53 -30.34 -29.58
N GLY A 94 -18.32 -30.07 -30.86
CA GLY A 94 -19.38 -29.90 -31.84
C GLY A 94 -19.10 -30.77 -33.05
N GLY A 95 -19.61 -31.99 -33.03
CA GLY A 95 -19.69 -32.82 -34.22
C GLY A 95 -20.53 -32.12 -35.29
N GLN A 96 -20.03 -32.10 -36.52
CA GLN A 96 -20.86 -31.90 -37.70
C GLN A 96 -20.34 -32.80 -38.81
N GLU A 97 -20.96 -33.97 -38.89
CA GLU A 97 -20.97 -34.83 -40.06
C GLU A 97 -21.97 -34.25 -41.08
N SER A 98 -21.52 -33.98 -42.30
CA SER A 98 -22.30 -34.02 -43.56
C SER A 98 -21.34 -33.67 -44.70
N GLY A 99 -20.96 -34.65 -45.53
CA GLY A 99 -21.53 -34.84 -46.88
C GLY A 99 -20.83 -33.92 -47.89
N THR A 100 -20.14 -34.35 -48.95
CA THR A 100 -20.54 -35.31 -49.97
C THR A 100 -19.32 -35.55 -50.86
N THR A 101 -18.97 -36.81 -51.14
CA THR A 101 -18.07 -37.14 -52.26
C THR A 101 -18.66 -38.34 -52.97
N ARG A 102 -19.20 -38.10 -54.16
CA ARG A 102 -19.39 -39.12 -55.19
C ARG A 102 -18.83 -38.60 -56.50
N VAL A 103 -18.02 -39.50 -57.07
CA VAL A 103 -17.31 -39.52 -58.35
C VAL A 103 -18.22 -39.17 -59.53
#